data_AF-A0A2H5DW20-F1
#
_entry.id   AF-A0A2H5DW20-F1
#
_cell.length_a   1.000
_cell.length_b   1.000
_cell.length_c   1.000
_cell.angle_alpha   90.00
_cell.angle_beta   90.00
_cell.angle_gamma   90.00
#
_symmetry.space_group_name_H-M   'P 1'
#
loop_
_entity.id
_entity.type
_entity.pdbx_description
1 polymer ?
#
loop_
_entity_poly.entity_id
_entity_poly.type
_entity_poly.pdbx_seq_one_letter_code
_entity_poly.pdbx_strand_id
1 'polypeptide(L)'
;MSKTSLKDFLGGGEAEAPTKEEKPLPDYVCIKVKVHPDDHRRLSDLAKAERPSSLQNLGVEGFNRVLAERGLPPLRPYKEG
;
A
#
# COMPACT_ATOMS: atom_id res chain seq x y z
N MET A 1 21.56 -27.11 44.57
CA MET A 1 21.31 -26.78 43.15
C MET A 1 19.98 -26.04 43.07
N SER A 2 20.03 -24.71 42.96
CA SER A 2 18.83 -23.86 42.95
C SER A 2 18.18 -23.89 41.57
N LYS A 3 16.90 -24.26 41.51
CA LYS A 3 16.08 -24.21 40.30
C LYS A 3 15.64 -22.75 40.09
N THR A 4 16.37 -22.01 39.27
CA THR A 4 15.90 -20.71 38.77
C THR A 4 14.64 -20.93 37.92
N SER A 5 13.56 -20.24 38.27
CA SER A 5 12.26 -20.37 37.64
C SER A 5 12.26 -19.60 36.32
N LEU A 6 11.59 -20.13 35.29
CA LEU A 6 11.41 -19.47 33.99
C LEU A 6 10.76 -18.08 34.11
N LYS A 7 10.05 -17.84 35.23
CA LYS A 7 9.43 -16.55 35.57
C LYS A 7 10.46 -15.46 35.91
N ASP A 8 11.64 -15.83 36.38
CA ASP A 8 12.74 -14.88 36.65
C ASP A 8 13.48 -14.49 35.36
N PHE A 9 13.38 -15.29 34.30
CA PHE A 9 13.98 -15.02 33.00
C PHE A 9 13.09 -14.11 32.13
N LEU A 10 11.77 -14.25 32.27
CA LEU A 10 10.76 -13.50 31.51
C LEU A 10 10.37 -12.22 32.24
N GLY A 11 11.37 -11.50 32.76
CA GLY A 11 11.25 -10.25 33.52
C GLY A 11 9.92 -9.55 33.28
N GLY A 12 9.05 -9.65 34.28
CA GLY A 12 7.78 -8.93 34.35
C GLY A 12 8.08 -7.44 34.45
N GLY A 13 8.42 -6.84 33.32
CA GLY A 13 8.23 -5.43 33.09
C GLY A 13 6.84 -5.27 32.52
N GLU A 14 5.94 -4.68 33.28
CA GLU A 14 4.94 -3.76 32.72
C GLU A 14 5.71 -2.67 31.96
N ALA A 15 6.23 -3.02 30.78
CA ALA A 15 6.48 -2.05 29.75
C ALA A 15 5.09 -1.81 29.16
N GLU A 16 4.40 -0.84 29.74
CA GLU A 16 3.39 -0.03 29.06
C GLU A 16 3.94 0.21 27.64
N ALA A 17 3.47 -0.60 26.70
CA ALA A 17 3.82 -0.44 25.31
C ALA A 17 3.38 0.99 25.00
N PRO A 18 4.28 1.88 24.51
CA PRO A 18 3.87 3.22 24.19
C PRO A 18 2.70 3.06 23.24
N THR A 19 1.52 3.50 23.69
CA THR A 19 0.31 3.57 22.90
C THR A 19 0.72 4.41 21.71
N LYS A 20 1.14 3.74 20.62
CA LYS A 20 1.42 4.37 19.35
C LYS A 20 0.08 5.00 19.03
N GLU A 21 0.00 6.31 19.22
CA GLU A 21 -1.09 7.11 18.68
C GLU A 21 -1.21 6.66 17.23
N GLU A 22 -2.25 5.88 16.99
CA GLU A 22 -2.52 5.28 15.70
C GLU A 22 -3.00 6.45 14.87
N LYS A 23 -2.04 7.19 14.31
CA LYS A 23 -2.33 8.30 13.42
C LYS A 23 -3.34 7.76 12.42
N PRO A 24 -4.51 8.41 12.27
CA PRO A 24 -5.52 7.93 11.35
C PRO A 24 -4.85 7.71 10.00
N LEU A 25 -4.96 6.48 9.50
CA LEU A 25 -4.39 6.13 8.21
C LEU A 25 -4.97 7.09 7.18
N PRO A 26 -4.15 7.65 6.28
CA PRO A 26 -4.67 8.52 5.25
C PRO A 26 -5.69 7.73 4.42
N ASP A 27 -6.76 8.42 3.99
CA ASP A 27 -7.83 7.80 3.20
C ASP A 27 -7.28 7.12 1.93
N TYR A 28 -6.16 7.63 1.42
CA TYR A 28 -5.47 7.10 0.25
C TYR A 28 -3.94 7.21 0.38
N VAL A 29 -3.22 6.31 -0.31
CA VAL A 29 -1.76 6.31 -0.39
C VAL A 29 -1.29 6.32 -1.84
N CYS A 30 -0.18 7.00 -2.13
CA CYS A 30 0.41 7.02 -3.46
C CYS A 30 1.31 5.81 -3.70
N ILE A 31 1.08 5.10 -4.80
CA ILE A 31 1.98 4.06 -5.31
C ILE A 31 2.89 4.70 -6.37
N LYS A 32 4.21 4.67 -6.15
CA LYS A 32 5.20 5.20 -7.11
C LYS A 32 5.89 4.05 -7.84
N VAL A 33 5.89 4.09 -9.16
CA VAL A 33 6.60 3.13 -10.03
C VAL A 33 7.70 3.86 -10.79
N LYS A 34 8.93 3.36 -10.71
CA LYS A 34 10.05 3.87 -11.52
C LYS A 34 10.03 3.18 -12.87
N VAL A 35 10.04 3.95 -13.94
CA VAL A 35 10.04 3.48 -15.33
C VAL A 35 11.11 4.21 -16.12
N HIS A 36 11.52 3.64 -17.26
CA HIS A 36 12.40 4.33 -18.19
C HIS A 36 11.69 5.58 -18.77
N PRO A 37 12.39 6.68 -19.09
CA PRO A 37 11.78 7.87 -19.67
C PRO A 37 10.98 7.61 -20.96
N ASP A 38 11.46 6.71 -21.82
CA ASP A 38 10.74 6.34 -23.05
C ASP A 38 9.43 5.61 -22.77
N ASP A 39 9.40 4.73 -21.76
CA ASP A 39 8.19 4.03 -21.36
C ASP A 39 7.20 5.00 -20.71
N HIS A 40 7.69 5.93 -19.90
CA HIS A 40 6.86 7.01 -19.38
C HIS A 40 6.21 7.82 -20.50
N ARG A 41 6.97 8.17 -21.56
CA ARG A 41 6.42 8.88 -22.73
C ARG A 41 5.34 8.05 -23.42
N ARG A 42 5.62 6.77 -23.70
CA ARG A 42 4.66 5.85 -24.33
C ARG A 42 3.36 5.71 -23.53
N LEU A 43 3.47 5.52 -22.21
CA LEU A 43 2.30 5.43 -21.31
C LEU A 43 1.52 6.74 -21.28
N SER A 44 2.22 7.88 -21.30
CA SER A 44 1.59 9.20 -21.34
C SER A 44 0.82 9.43 -22.63
N ASP A 45 1.39 9.02 -23.76
CA ASP A 45 0.76 9.16 -25.08
C ASP A 45 -0.45 8.23 -25.22
N LEU A 46 -0.34 6.99 -24.71
CA LEU A 46 -1.46 6.05 -24.62
C LEU A 46 -2.61 6.63 -23.78
N ALA A 47 -2.31 7.15 -22.59
CA ALA A 47 -3.31 7.73 -21.70
C ALA A 47 -4.05 8.93 -22.34
N LYS A 48 -3.36 9.74 -23.17
CA LYS A 48 -3.97 10.84 -23.93
C LYS A 48 -4.86 10.37 -25.07
N ALA A 49 -4.52 9.25 -25.71
CA ALA A 49 -5.21 8.74 -26.89
C ALA A 49 -6.59 8.14 -26.56
N GLU A 50 -6.75 7.53 -25.37
CA GLU A 50 -7.95 6.75 -25.02
C GLU A 50 -9.12 7.56 -24.38
N ARG A 51 -9.21 8.89 -24.61
CA ARG A 51 -10.10 9.89 -23.92
C ARG A 51 -9.56 10.28 -22.51
N PRO A 52 -10.13 11.20 -21.68
CA PRO A 52 -9.37 11.98 -20.69
C PRO A 52 -9.02 11.18 -19.42
N SER A 53 -8.52 9.96 -19.59
CA SER A 53 -7.91 9.17 -18.54
C SER A 53 -6.52 9.72 -18.24
N SER A 54 -6.27 10.01 -16.96
CA SER A 54 -4.93 10.26 -16.47
C SER A 54 -4.10 8.96 -16.52
N LEU A 55 -2.77 9.07 -16.46
CA LEU A 55 -1.87 7.92 -16.21
C LEU A 55 -2.30 7.11 -14.98
N GLN A 56 -2.92 7.75 -13.99
CA GLN A 56 -3.49 7.10 -12.81
C GLN A 56 -4.62 6.14 -13.19
N ASN A 57 -5.53 6.52 -14.09
CA ASN A 57 -6.61 5.64 -14.53
C ASN A 57 -6.07 4.39 -15.25
N LEU A 58 -5.08 4.58 -16.12
CA LEU A 58 -4.38 3.46 -16.78
C LEU A 58 -3.69 2.54 -15.75
N GLY A 59 -3.06 3.13 -14.73
CA GLY A 59 -2.46 2.38 -13.63
C GLY A 59 -3.51 1.60 -12.81
N VAL A 60 -4.63 2.22 -12.46
CA VAL A 60 -5.75 1.58 -11.74
C VAL A 60 -6.31 0.42 -12.55
N GLU A 61 -6.49 0.57 -13.85
CA GLU A 61 -6.93 -0.52 -14.72
C GLU A 61 -5.93 -1.68 -14.73
N GLY A 62 -4.63 -1.39 -14.88
CA GLY A 62 -3.58 -2.39 -14.81
C GLY A 62 -3.56 -3.16 -13.49
N PHE A 63 -3.67 -2.45 -12.36
CA PHE A 63 -3.75 -3.10 -11.04
C PHE A 63 -5.02 -3.94 -10.89
N ASN A 64 -6.17 -3.45 -11.35
CA ASN A 64 -7.43 -4.19 -11.27
C ASN A 64 -7.40 -5.48 -12.10
N ARG A 65 -6.73 -5.48 -13.25
CA ARG A 65 -6.52 -6.71 -14.04
C ARG A 65 -5.71 -7.74 -13.25
N VAL A 66 -4.60 -7.33 -12.62
CA VAL A 66 -3.77 -8.21 -11.78
C VAL A 66 -4.54 -8.74 -10.56
N LEU A 67 -5.39 -7.91 -9.94
CA LEU A 67 -6.24 -8.33 -8.81
C LEU A 67 -7.28 -9.36 -9.26
N ALA A 68 -7.94 -9.13 -10.40
CA ALA A 68 -8.92 -10.06 -10.96
C ALA A 68 -8.31 -11.43 -11.30
N GLU A 69 -7.12 -11.46 -11.89
CA GLU A 69 -6.36 -12.69 -12.15
C GLU A 69 -6.07 -13.50 -10.88
N ARG A 70 -6.03 -12.83 -9.72
CA ARG A 70 -5.79 -13.45 -8.41
C ARG A 70 -7.06 -13.68 -7.60
N GLY A 71 -8.24 -13.41 -8.17
CA GLY A 71 -9.52 -13.53 -7.46
C GLY A 71 -9.73 -12.51 -6.36
N LEU A 72 -9.03 -11.37 -6.42
CA LEU A 72 -9.13 -10.29 -5.44
C LEU A 72 -10.10 -9.19 -5.91
N PRO A 73 -10.76 -8.49 -4.97
CA PRO A 73 -11.63 -7.37 -5.32
C PRO A 73 -10.84 -6.22 -5.96
N PRO A 74 -11.47 -5.41 -6.83
CA PRO A 74 -10.82 -4.26 -7.45
C PRO A 74 -10.48 -3.16 -6.43
N LEU A 75 -9.57 -2.27 -6.81
CA LEU A 75 -9.27 -1.07 -6.05
C LEU A 75 -10.52 -0.20 -5.89
N ARG A 76 -10.66 0.41 -4.71
CA ARG A 76 -11.72 1.40 -4.47
C ARG A 76 -11.44 2.64 -5.32
N PRO A 77 -12.47 3.26 -5.93
CA PRO A 77 -12.30 4.50 -6.67
C PRO A 77 -11.68 5.57 -5.79
N TYR A 78 -10.68 6.27 -6.32
CA TYR A 78 -10.17 7.48 -5.68
C TYR A 78 -11.25 8.56 -5.76
N LYS A 79 -11.72 9.03 -4.61
CA LYS A 79 -12.56 10.23 -4.52
C LYS A 79 -11.69 11.34 -3.98
N GLU A 80 -11.40 12.31 -4.83
CA GLU A 80 -10.86 13.59 -4.38
C GLU A 80 -11.98 14.24 -3.55
N GLY A 81 -11.65 14.59 -2.30
CA GLY A 81 -12.58 15.22 -1.36
C GLY A 81 -12.86 16.67 -1.74
#